data_AF-A0A2U3N1Y1-F1
#
_entry.id   AF-A0A2U3N1Y1-F1
#
_cell.length_a   1.000
_cell.length_b   1.000
_cell.length_c   1.000
_cell.angle_alpha   90.00
_cell.angle_beta   90.00
_cell.angle_gamma   90.00
#
_symmetry.space_group_name_H-M   'P 1'
#
loop_
_entity.id
_entity.type
_entity.pdbx_description
1 polymer ?
#
loop_
_entity_poly.entity_id
_entity_poly.type
_entity_poly.pdbx_seq_one_letter_code
_entity_poly.pdbx_strand_id
1 'polypeptide(L)'
;MKSYSSIYYKHADPEIMNKIDFLFQTHFGHADTFKEVADHINQEEGINLAESLITQVKNIEFDLSPITIYRVMGYSVCHFVHEPTDKELINLILKFLKHLVPDIEIFAWKKPPDVSDNYWLRFNNNQLIQYR
;
A
#
# COMPACT_ATOMS: atom_id res chain seq x y z
N MET A 1 -0.84 18.32 -12.39
CA MET A 1 0.04 17.19 -12.76
C MET A 1 -0.30 16.00 -11.87
N LYS A 2 0.01 14.77 -12.28
CA LYS A 2 -0.31 13.55 -11.50
C LYS A 2 0.99 12.86 -11.10
N SER A 3 1.01 12.27 -9.91
CA SER A 3 2.09 11.40 -9.44
C SER A 3 1.72 9.95 -9.71
N TYR A 4 2.72 9.14 -10.05
CA TYR A 4 2.54 7.71 -10.30
C TYR A 4 3.42 6.93 -9.35
N SER A 5 2.84 5.90 -8.74
CA SER A 5 3.57 5.05 -7.81
C SER A 5 3.13 3.60 -7.97
N SER A 6 4.06 2.68 -7.74
CA SER A 6 3.78 1.25 -7.77
C SER A 6 4.25 0.63 -6.45
N ILE A 7 3.38 -0.09 -5.76
CA ILE A 7 3.73 -0.88 -4.58
C ILE A 7 3.83 -2.34 -5.03
N TYR A 8 4.97 -2.95 -4.71
CA TYR A 8 5.26 -4.35 -4.97
C TYR A 8 5.27 -5.06 -3.64
N TYR A 9 4.51 -6.13 -3.51
CA TYR A 9 4.55 -6.97 -2.33
C TYR A 9 4.50 -8.44 -2.68
N LYS A 10 5.08 -9.25 -1.79
CA LYS A 10 5.16 -10.69 -1.91
C LYS A 10 5.19 -11.32 -0.53
N HIS A 11 4.52 -12.46 -0.43
CA HIS A 11 4.47 -13.28 0.76
C HIS A 11 4.53 -14.76 0.36
N ALA A 12 5.05 -15.62 1.24
CA ALA A 12 5.17 -17.06 0.97
C ALA A 12 3.79 -17.75 0.94
N ASP A 13 2.86 -17.28 1.77
CA ASP A 13 1.46 -17.70 1.79
C ASP A 13 0.65 -16.95 0.71
N PRO A 14 0.11 -17.65 -0.31
CA PRO A 14 -0.73 -17.05 -1.33
C PRO A 14 -2.08 -16.56 -0.81
N GLU A 15 -2.59 -17.07 0.32
CA GLU A 15 -3.83 -16.57 0.93
C GLU A 15 -3.65 -15.14 1.44
N ILE A 16 -2.51 -14.84 2.08
CA ILE A 16 -2.18 -13.47 2.49
C ILE A 16 -2.11 -12.54 1.27
N MET A 17 -1.48 -12.99 0.17
CA MET A 17 -1.44 -12.24 -1.08
C MET A 17 -2.84 -11.93 -1.62
N ASN A 18 -3.72 -12.94 -1.67
CA ASN A 18 -5.11 -12.78 -2.12
C ASN A 18 -5.89 -11.80 -1.23
N LYS A 19 -5.71 -11.86 0.10
CA LYS A 19 -6.38 -10.96 1.04
C LYS A 19 -5.91 -9.52 0.90
N ILE A 20 -4.62 -9.28 0.66
CA ILE A 20 -4.12 -7.93 0.41
C ILE A 20 -4.61 -7.40 -0.95
N ASP A 21 -4.64 -8.24 -1.99
CA ASP A 21 -5.25 -7.86 -3.28
C ASP A 21 -6.73 -7.45 -3.05
N PHE A 22 -7.48 -8.25 -2.29
CA PHE A 22 -8.88 -8.01 -1.95
C PHE A 22 -9.06 -6.70 -1.15
N LEU A 23 -8.20 -6.44 -0.15
CA LEU A 23 -8.22 -5.24 0.67
C LEU A 23 -8.25 -3.95 -0.16
N PHE A 24 -7.47 -3.91 -1.25
CA PHE A 24 -7.39 -2.75 -2.13
C PHE A 24 -8.49 -2.70 -3.20
N GLN A 25 -9.18 -3.80 -3.48
CA GLN A 25 -10.16 -3.89 -4.57
C GLN A 25 -11.60 -3.74 -4.13
N THR A 26 -11.93 -4.05 -2.88
CA THR A 26 -13.34 -4.25 -2.48
C THR A 26 -13.87 -3.21 -1.50
N HIS A 27 -13.03 -2.32 -0.99
CA HIS A 27 -13.50 -1.31 -0.07
C HIS A 27 -14.38 -0.25 -0.74
N PHE A 28 -14.16 0.12 -2.02
CA PHE A 28 -14.95 1.13 -2.76
C PHE A 28 -15.23 2.41 -1.95
N GLY A 29 -14.24 2.89 -1.19
CA GLY A 29 -14.37 4.03 -0.28
C GLY A 29 -15.01 3.74 1.09
N HIS A 30 -15.53 2.54 1.33
CA HIS A 30 -16.09 2.12 2.61
C HIS A 30 -15.01 1.75 3.63
N ALA A 31 -14.88 2.58 4.66
CA ALA A 31 -13.93 2.39 5.75
C ALA A 31 -14.13 1.07 6.49
N ASP A 32 -15.38 0.69 6.75
CA ASP A 32 -15.67 -0.53 7.53
C ASP A 32 -15.27 -1.80 6.76
N THR A 33 -15.52 -1.85 5.46
CA THR A 33 -15.05 -2.95 4.60
C THR A 33 -13.52 -3.03 4.59
N PHE A 34 -12.81 -1.90 4.50
CA PHE A 34 -11.35 -1.89 4.56
C PHE A 34 -10.84 -2.44 5.92
N LYS A 35 -11.48 -2.07 7.02
CA LYS A 35 -11.15 -2.54 8.37
C LYS A 35 -11.42 -4.02 8.57
N GLU A 36 -12.57 -4.51 8.11
CA GLU A 36 -12.95 -5.93 8.19
C GLU A 36 -11.95 -6.82 7.43
N VAL A 37 -11.52 -6.40 6.24
CA VAL A 37 -10.52 -7.17 5.49
C VAL A 37 -9.16 -7.13 6.19
N ALA A 38 -8.76 -5.99 6.76
CA ALA A 38 -7.53 -5.91 7.55
C ALA A 38 -7.57 -6.82 8.78
N ASP A 39 -8.71 -6.91 9.47
CA ASP A 39 -8.94 -7.84 10.59
C ASP A 39 -8.78 -9.31 10.17
N HIS A 40 -9.27 -9.67 8.99
CA HIS A 40 -9.10 -11.02 8.43
C HIS A 40 -7.66 -11.37 8.04
N ILE A 41 -6.79 -10.37 7.90
CA ILE A 41 -5.35 -10.55 7.68
C ILE A 41 -4.62 -10.64 9.03
N ASN A 42 -4.97 -9.78 9.96
CA ASN A 42 -4.38 -9.72 11.29
C ASN A 42 -5.46 -9.43 12.34
N GLN A 43 -5.89 -10.46 13.07
CA GLN A 43 -6.98 -10.37 14.05
C GLN A 43 -6.60 -9.62 15.34
N GLU A 44 -5.30 -9.42 15.59
CA GLU A 44 -4.85 -8.73 16.79
C GLU A 44 -4.90 -7.21 16.60
N GLU A 45 -4.39 -6.73 15.47
CA GLU A 45 -4.16 -5.29 15.24
C GLU A 45 -4.77 -4.75 13.94
N GLY A 46 -5.37 -5.60 13.08
CA GLY A 46 -5.81 -5.23 11.74
C GLY A 46 -6.76 -4.04 11.70
N ILE A 47 -7.78 -4.03 12.58
CA ILE A 47 -8.73 -2.91 12.71
C ILE A 47 -8.01 -1.62 13.12
N ASN A 48 -7.14 -1.69 14.14
CA ASN A 48 -6.42 -0.52 14.67
C ASN A 48 -5.47 0.08 13.62
N LEU A 49 -4.75 -0.79 12.90
CA LEU A 49 -3.84 -0.39 11.83
C LEU A 49 -4.61 0.25 10.67
N ALA A 50 -5.75 -0.32 10.29
CA ALA A 50 -6.60 0.22 9.23
C ALA A 50 -7.19 1.58 9.61
N GLU A 51 -7.73 1.73 10.82
CA GLU A 51 -8.24 3.00 11.33
C GLU A 51 -7.12 4.07 11.38
N SER A 52 -5.92 3.68 11.82
CA SER A 52 -4.76 4.58 11.83
C SER A 52 -4.37 5.06 10.42
N LEU A 53 -4.43 4.19 9.41
CA LEU A 53 -4.19 4.60 8.02
C LEU A 53 -5.32 5.50 7.50
N ILE A 54 -6.58 5.10 7.72
CA ILE A 54 -7.77 5.81 7.21
C ILE A 54 -7.83 7.26 7.73
N THR A 55 -7.49 7.48 8.99
CA THR A 55 -7.47 8.82 9.59
C THR A 55 -6.38 9.75 9.03
N GLN A 56 -5.39 9.21 8.31
CA GLN A 56 -4.29 9.97 7.73
C GLN A 56 -4.45 10.22 6.21
N VAL A 57 -5.36 9.51 5.55
CA VAL A 57 -5.66 9.74 4.12
C VAL A 57 -6.79 10.75 3.95
N LYS A 58 -6.82 11.46 2.83
CA LYS A 58 -7.84 12.47 2.55
C LYS A 58 -9.16 11.82 2.11
N ASN A 59 -9.06 10.81 1.27
CA ASN A 59 -10.21 10.10 0.73
C ASN A 59 -9.83 8.65 0.47
N ILE A 60 -10.49 7.72 1.17
CA ILE A 60 -10.24 6.28 1.06
C ILE A 60 -10.35 5.79 -0.38
N GLU A 61 -11.38 6.19 -1.13
CA GLU A 61 -11.60 5.76 -2.51
C GLU A 61 -10.48 6.21 -3.44
N PHE A 62 -9.99 7.44 -3.31
CA PHE A 62 -8.95 7.95 -4.20
C PHE A 62 -7.53 7.61 -3.75
N ASP A 63 -7.30 7.55 -2.45
CA ASP A 63 -5.95 7.36 -1.88
C ASP A 63 -5.59 5.88 -1.72
N LEU A 64 -6.57 5.03 -1.42
CA LEU A 64 -6.34 3.61 -1.13
C LEU A 64 -6.76 2.66 -2.25
N SER A 65 -7.45 3.12 -3.30
CA SER A 65 -7.74 2.27 -4.46
C SER A 65 -6.67 2.43 -5.56
N PRO A 66 -5.85 1.41 -5.83
CA PRO A 66 -4.98 1.42 -7.00
C PRO A 66 -5.81 1.34 -8.29
N ILE A 67 -5.32 1.97 -9.36
CA ILE A 67 -5.94 1.88 -10.70
C ILE A 67 -5.87 0.45 -11.24
N THR A 68 -4.76 -0.25 -10.96
CA THR A 68 -4.60 -1.65 -11.36
C THR A 68 -3.89 -2.44 -10.29
N ILE A 69 -4.24 -3.72 -10.20
CA ILE A 69 -3.50 -4.74 -9.47
C ILE A 69 -3.26 -5.91 -10.42
N TYR A 70 -2.02 -6.39 -10.50
CA TYR A 70 -1.68 -7.58 -11.27
C TYR A 70 -0.50 -8.31 -10.65
N ARG A 71 -0.26 -9.55 -11.09
CA ARG A 71 0.86 -10.38 -10.62
C ARG A 71 1.98 -10.47 -11.64
N VAL A 72 3.23 -10.36 -11.16
CA VAL A 72 4.44 -10.54 -11.99
C VAL A 72 5.58 -11.07 -11.12
N MET A 73 6.27 -12.12 -11.58
CA MET A 73 7.42 -12.72 -10.87
C MET A 73 7.15 -13.07 -9.38
N GLY A 74 5.90 -13.44 -9.07
CA GLY A 74 5.47 -13.78 -7.72
C GLY A 74 5.13 -12.58 -6.82
N TYR A 75 5.20 -11.35 -7.33
CA TYR A 75 4.69 -10.16 -6.65
C TYR A 75 3.28 -9.84 -7.11
N SER A 76 2.47 -9.29 -6.21
CA SER A 76 1.36 -8.42 -6.58
C SER A 76 1.86 -6.98 -6.70
N VAL A 77 1.38 -6.28 -7.72
CA VAL A 77 1.78 -4.91 -8.04
C VAL A 77 0.56 -4.01 -8.09
N CYS A 78 0.47 -3.09 -7.15
CA CYS A 78 -0.59 -2.07 -7.09
C CYS A 78 -0.07 -0.77 -7.70
N HIS A 79 -0.73 -0.28 -8.76
CA HIS A 79 -0.42 1.02 -9.37
C HIS A 79 -1.36 2.10 -8.90
N PHE A 80 -0.81 3.16 -8.33
CA PHE A 80 -1.53 4.30 -7.80
C PHE A 80 -1.29 5.54 -8.65
N VAL A 81 -2.32 6.38 -8.71
CA VAL A 81 -2.25 7.72 -9.29
C VAL A 81 -2.86 8.66 -8.27
N HIS A 82 -2.05 9.60 -7.79
CA HIS A 82 -2.42 10.47 -6.68
C HIS A 82 -1.95 11.90 -6.93
N GLU A 83 -2.42 12.83 -6.10
CA GLU A 83 -2.02 14.22 -6.23
C GLU A 83 -0.52 14.39 -5.95
N PRO A 84 0.16 15.35 -6.62
CA PRO A 84 1.52 15.77 -6.33
C PRO A 84 1.80 16.12 -4.87
N THR A 85 0.78 16.65 -4.20
CA THR A 85 0.82 17.12 -2.83
C THR A 85 0.89 15.98 -1.81
N ASP A 86 0.49 14.77 -2.20
CA ASP A 86 0.43 13.59 -1.33
C ASP A 86 1.77 12.83 -1.31
N LYS A 87 2.78 13.50 -0.75
CA LYS A 87 4.16 12.99 -0.70
C LYS A 87 4.29 11.73 0.16
N GLU A 88 3.47 11.61 1.20
CA GLU A 88 3.56 10.55 2.21
C GLU A 88 2.62 9.37 1.96
N LEU A 89 1.66 9.44 1.03
CA LEU A 89 0.64 8.39 0.85
C LEU A 89 1.25 6.99 0.71
N ILE A 90 2.22 6.84 -0.21
CA ILE A 90 2.89 5.56 -0.42
C ILE A 90 3.69 5.12 0.81
N ASN A 91 4.26 6.04 1.58
CA ASN A 91 4.97 5.71 2.81
C ASN A 91 4.00 5.18 3.87
N LEU A 92 2.81 5.77 3.97
CA LEU A 92 1.75 5.33 4.88
C LEU A 92 1.27 3.93 4.51
N ILE A 93 0.99 3.67 3.23
CA ILE A 93 0.55 2.35 2.76
C ILE A 93 1.64 1.29 3.00
N LEU A 94 2.90 1.61 2.69
CA LEU A 94 4.03 0.70 2.94
C LEU A 94 4.19 0.36 4.43
N LYS A 95 4.08 1.35 5.31
CA LYS A 95 4.12 1.14 6.76
C LYS A 95 2.92 0.31 7.21
N PHE A 96 1.72 0.63 6.77
CA PHE A 96 0.52 -0.13 7.11
C PHE A 96 0.68 -1.61 6.73
N LEU A 97 1.05 -1.93 5.48
CA LEU A 97 1.23 -3.30 5.04
C LEU A 97 2.34 -4.03 5.81
N LYS A 98 3.45 -3.32 6.14
CA LYS A 98 4.54 -3.91 6.92
C LYS A 98 4.16 -4.23 8.36
N HIS A 99 3.27 -3.44 8.98
CA HIS A 99 2.77 -3.76 10.33
C HIS A 99 1.65 -4.80 10.28
N LEU A 100 0.82 -4.78 9.23
CA LEU A 100 -0.26 -5.74 9.04
C LEU A 100 0.30 -7.16 8.84
N VAL A 101 1.36 -7.29 8.05
CA VAL A 101 2.05 -8.55 7.73
C VAL A 101 3.56 -8.36 7.92
N PRO A 102 4.10 -8.61 9.13
CA PRO A 102 5.51 -8.31 9.46
C PRO A 102 6.56 -8.97 8.58
N ASP A 103 6.30 -10.16 8.05
CA ASP A 103 7.19 -10.93 7.18
C ASP A 103 6.96 -10.69 5.68
N ILE A 104 6.10 -9.75 5.30
CA ILE A 104 5.91 -9.36 3.90
C ILE A 104 7.19 -8.75 3.33
N GLU A 105 7.53 -9.19 2.12
CA GLU A 105 8.49 -8.50 1.27
C GLU A 105 7.76 -7.37 0.56
N ILE A 106 8.21 -6.12 0.75
CA ILE A 106 7.51 -4.96 0.21
C ILE A 106 8.46 -3.81 -0.15
N PHE A 107 8.22 -3.20 -1.30
CA PHE A 107 8.91 -2.01 -1.78
C PHE A 107 8.01 -1.21 -2.73
N ALA A 108 8.37 0.04 -3.00
CA ALA A 108 7.65 0.87 -3.96
C ALA A 108 8.57 1.59 -4.92
N TRP A 109 8.05 1.87 -6.11
CA TRP A 109 8.61 2.81 -7.06
C TRP A 109 7.75 4.07 -7.08
N LYS A 110 8.37 5.24 -7.14
CA LYS A 110 7.67 6.53 -7.21
C LYS A 110 8.23 7.39 -8.34
N LYS A 111 7.31 7.98 -9.10
CA LYS A 111 7.56 9.03 -10.10
C LYS A 111 6.88 10.32 -9.67
N PRO A 112 7.66 11.30 -9.16
CA PRO A 112 7.15 12.62 -8.87
C PRO A 112 6.63 13.32 -10.14
N PRO A 113 5.74 14.31 -10.01
CA PRO A 113 5.16 15.02 -11.14
C PRO A 113 6.18 15.91 -11.85
N ASP A 114 7.11 16.51 -11.11
CA ASP A 114 7.98 17.61 -11.57
C ASP A 114 9.48 17.29 -11.52
N VAL A 115 9.84 16.02 -11.31
CA VAL A 115 11.25 15.61 -11.18
C VAL A 115 11.51 14.47 -12.16
N SER A 116 12.59 14.57 -12.93
CA SER A 116 13.06 13.51 -13.85
C SER A 116 13.45 12.23 -13.11
N ASP A 117 13.79 12.36 -11.83
CA ASP A 117 14.38 11.30 -11.03
C ASP A 117 13.28 10.51 -10.32
N ASN A 118 13.03 9.31 -10.83
CA ASN A 118 12.28 8.31 -10.11
C ASN A 118 13.13 7.76 -8.96
N TYR A 119 12.48 7.23 -7.93
CA TYR A 119 13.18 6.59 -6.82
C TYR A 119 12.40 5.38 -6.31
N TRP A 120 13.12 4.56 -5.56
CA TRP A 120 12.58 3.39 -4.90
C TRP A 120 12.53 3.59 -3.40
N LEU A 121 11.55 2.96 -2.77
CA LEU A 121 11.37 2.87 -1.33
C LEU A 121 11.41 1.40 -0.90
N ARG A 122 12.14 1.08 0.16
CA ARG A 122 12.11 -0.27 0.76
C ARG A 122 12.41 -0.18 2.25
N PHE A 123 12.04 -1.23 2.99
CA PHE A 123 12.47 -1.37 4.37
C PHE A 123 13.91 -1.90 4.45
N ASN A 124 14.72 -1.30 5.31
CA ASN A 124 16.02 -1.80 5.74
C ASN A 124 16.04 -1.74 7.27
N ASN A 125 16.17 -2.88 7.95
CA ASN A 125 16.10 -2.99 9.42
C ASN A 125 14.91 -2.22 10.03
N ASN A 126 13.71 -2.45 9.48
CA ASN A 126 12.44 -1.77 9.86
C ASN A 126 12.38 -0.26 9.61
N GLN A 127 13.40 0.33 9.01
CA GLN A 127 13.37 1.73 8.58
C GLN A 127 13.05 1.82 7.08
N LEU A 128 12.07 2.64 6.73
CA LEU A 128 11.76 2.91 5.33
C LEU A 128 12.81 3.86 4.75
N ILE A 129 13.57 3.40 3.76
CA ILE A 129 14.65 4.15 3.13
C ILE A 129 14.35 4.40 1.65
N GLN A 130 14.86 5.53 1.16
CA GLN A 130 14.85 5.89 -0.25
C GLN A 130 16.18 5.51 -0.92
N TYR A 131 16.13 4.96 -2.13
CA TYR A 131 17.31 4.68 -2.95
C TYR A 131 17.04 4.95 -4.43
N ARG A 132 18.12 5.08 -5.20
CA ARG A 132 18.11 5.31 -6.65
C ARG A 132 18.47 4.02 -7.37
#